data_AF-A0A929GPV6-F1
#
_entry.id   AF-A0A929GPV6-F1
#
_cell.length_a   1.000
_cell.length_b   1.000
_cell.length_c   1.000
_cell.angle_alpha   90.00
_cell.angle_beta   90.00
_cell.angle_gamma   90.00
#
_symmetry.space_group_name_H-M   'P 1'
#
loop_
_entity.id
_entity.type
_entity.pdbx_description
1 polymer ?
#
loop_
_entity_poly.entity_id
_entity_poly.type
_entity_poly.pdbx_seq_one_letter_code
_entity_poly.pdbx_strand_id
1 'polypeptide(L)'
;MFNLLNQRKQVDLILFSGWTLFNKSDLLDVLKNNNKHTTFILEIGASYPNNSNPEEGFYIVKGKSIVKGPIKQLFANSSEANRNENNLISIYLSKLETERCFKVNNKRVRLIICGENNILKNRQKENNKVYFRSDDKELKIRFESILENTDIFLNSAHTPMGNLGKLKKRWAYLSKDSRACLFTTNECNEKTQKSDPKKSRPNLYKSSLQYIFIDGGEKEGLEEVRDKFKITTIEIK
;
A
#
# COMPACT_ATOMS: atom_id res chain seq x y z
N MET A 1 0.09 5.33 -19.68
CA MET A 1 1.07 4.62 -18.82
C MET A 1 2.51 4.67 -19.35
N PHE A 2 2.81 4.07 -20.50
CA PHE A 2 4.18 3.85 -20.99
C PHE A 2 5.08 5.10 -20.99
N ASN A 3 4.59 6.24 -21.50
CA ASN A 3 5.35 7.49 -21.52
C ASN A 3 5.67 8.01 -20.11
N LEU A 4 4.71 7.91 -19.18
CA LEU A 4 4.87 8.33 -17.78
C LEU A 4 5.99 7.53 -17.09
N LEU A 5 6.02 6.21 -17.29
CA LEU A 5 7.06 5.36 -16.72
C LEU A 5 8.45 5.73 -17.25
N ASN A 6 8.55 6.07 -18.53
CA ASN A 6 9.82 6.44 -19.17
C ASN A 6 10.28 7.87 -18.87
N GLN A 7 9.39 8.76 -18.41
CA GLN A 7 9.73 10.13 -18.02
C GLN A 7 10.23 10.25 -16.57
N ARG A 8 9.98 9.24 -15.73
CA ARG A 8 10.30 9.25 -14.28
C ARG A 8 11.59 8.48 -13.94
N LYS A 9 12.60 8.52 -14.81
CA LYS A 9 13.88 7.78 -14.64
C LYS A 9 14.76 8.28 -13.50
N GLN A 10 14.41 9.39 -12.89
CA GLN A 10 15.09 10.00 -11.75
C GLN A 10 14.54 9.56 -10.40
N VAL A 11 13.46 8.76 -10.38
CA VAL A 11 12.81 8.30 -9.14
C VAL A 11 13.11 6.82 -8.94
N ASP A 12 13.43 6.42 -7.71
CA ASP A 12 13.77 5.04 -7.41
C ASP A 12 12.53 4.15 -7.23
N LEU A 13 11.44 4.71 -6.70
CA LEU A 13 10.21 3.99 -6.40
C LEU A 13 8.97 4.82 -6.74
N ILE A 14 8.00 4.20 -7.41
CA ILE A 14 6.68 4.78 -7.68
C ILE A 14 5.60 3.87 -7.12
N LEU A 15 4.75 4.44 -6.27
CA LEU A 15 3.56 3.80 -5.73
C LEU A 15 2.31 4.33 -6.42
N PHE A 16 1.58 3.47 -7.11
CA PHE A 16 0.29 3.84 -7.70
C PHE A 16 -0.86 3.51 -6.74
N SER A 17 -1.96 4.25 -6.87
CA SER A 17 -3.24 3.91 -6.24
C SER A 17 -3.73 2.55 -6.74
N GLY A 18 -4.60 1.90 -5.94
CA GLY A 18 -5.14 0.59 -6.29
C GLY A 18 -5.95 0.63 -7.60
N TRP A 19 -6.20 -0.54 -8.17
CA TRP A 19 -6.87 -0.73 -9.47
C TRP A 19 -6.22 0.06 -10.60
N THR A 20 -4.88 0.10 -10.60
CA THR A 20 -4.10 0.86 -11.57
C THR A 20 -4.22 0.33 -12.99
N LEU A 21 -4.36 -0.98 -13.13
CA LEU A 21 -4.42 -1.72 -14.38
C LEU A 21 -5.76 -2.46 -14.44
N PHE A 22 -6.35 -2.55 -15.63
CA PHE A 22 -7.59 -3.27 -15.86
C PHE A 22 -7.36 -4.78 -15.97
N ASN A 23 -6.25 -5.18 -16.58
CA ASN A 23 -5.96 -6.58 -16.86
C ASN A 23 -4.46 -6.83 -17.08
N LYS A 24 -4.11 -8.09 -17.40
CA LYS A 24 -2.74 -8.49 -17.68
C LYS A 24 -2.14 -7.88 -18.95
N SER A 25 -2.95 -7.55 -19.97
CA SER A 25 -2.43 -6.86 -21.16
C SER A 25 -1.83 -5.51 -20.78
N ASP A 26 -2.47 -4.76 -19.89
CA ASP A 26 -1.91 -3.50 -19.39
C ASP A 26 -0.58 -3.71 -18.65
N LEU A 27 -0.47 -4.80 -17.87
CA LEU A 27 0.78 -5.18 -17.23
C LEU A 27 1.87 -5.53 -18.26
N LEU A 28 1.54 -6.25 -19.33
CA LEU A 28 2.47 -6.53 -20.41
C LEU A 28 2.94 -5.25 -21.10
N ASP A 29 2.06 -4.25 -21.25
CA ASP A 29 2.42 -2.93 -21.76
C ASP A 29 3.33 -2.15 -20.80
N VAL A 30 3.09 -2.24 -19.49
CA VAL A 30 4.02 -1.74 -18.47
C VAL A 30 5.39 -2.39 -18.67
N LEU A 31 5.48 -3.71 -18.84
CA LEU A 31 6.76 -4.42 -18.99
C LEU A 31 7.53 -4.07 -20.27
N LYS A 32 6.93 -3.38 -21.23
CA LYS A 32 7.65 -2.86 -22.41
C LYS A 32 8.51 -1.63 -22.07
N ASN A 33 8.34 -1.02 -20.89
CA ASN A 33 9.05 0.22 -20.52
C ASN A 33 10.59 0.06 -20.59
N ASN A 34 11.27 1.19 -20.80
CA ASN A 34 12.74 1.25 -20.86
C ASN A 34 13.35 1.81 -19.56
N ASN A 35 12.53 2.04 -18.53
CA ASN A 35 12.98 2.52 -17.23
C ASN A 35 13.47 1.35 -16.36
N LYS A 36 14.76 1.07 -16.43
CA LYS A 36 15.43 0.03 -15.62
C LYS A 36 15.73 0.47 -14.18
N HIS A 37 15.62 1.76 -13.89
CA HIS A 37 16.01 2.35 -12.61
C HIS A 37 14.89 2.20 -11.58
N THR A 38 13.69 2.64 -11.95
CA THR A 38 12.55 2.75 -11.05
C THR A 38 11.88 1.40 -10.77
N THR A 39 11.48 1.19 -9.51
CA THR A 39 10.54 0.15 -9.11
C THR A 39 9.11 0.70 -9.09
N PHE A 40 8.18 0.00 -9.72
CA PHE A 40 6.77 0.37 -9.81
C PHE A 40 5.92 -0.60 -8.98
N ILE A 41 4.99 -0.06 -8.19
CA ILE A 41 3.98 -0.84 -7.46
C ILE A 41 2.61 -0.54 -8.06
N LEU A 42 2.03 -1.53 -8.74
CA LEU A 42 0.82 -1.41 -9.56
C LEU A 42 -0.16 -2.51 -9.17
N GLU A 43 -1.45 -2.30 -9.37
CA GLU A 43 -2.45 -3.34 -9.13
C GLU A 43 -3.25 -3.65 -10.39
N ILE A 44 -3.39 -4.94 -10.73
CA ILE A 44 -4.45 -5.40 -11.63
C ILE A 44 -5.73 -5.54 -10.82
N GLY A 45 -6.70 -4.67 -11.08
CA GLY A 45 -8.00 -4.70 -10.41
C GLY A 45 -8.97 -5.65 -11.10
N ALA A 46 -9.83 -6.32 -10.33
CA ALA A 46 -10.81 -7.28 -10.84
C ALA A 46 -11.81 -6.70 -11.84
N SER A 47 -11.85 -7.20 -13.08
CA SER A 47 -13.06 -7.06 -13.91
C SER A 47 -14.20 -7.73 -13.15
N TYR A 48 -15.03 -6.90 -12.53
CA TYR A 48 -16.16 -7.26 -11.69
C TYR A 48 -16.96 -8.47 -12.26
N PRO A 49 -17.50 -9.43 -11.46
CA PRO A 49 -17.44 -9.62 -10.01
C PRO A 49 -16.81 -10.98 -9.60
N ASN A 50 -15.76 -11.46 -10.26
CA ASN A 50 -15.14 -12.75 -9.93
C ASN A 50 -13.70 -12.58 -9.41
N ASN A 51 -13.54 -12.57 -8.07
CA ASN A 51 -12.27 -12.66 -7.34
C ASN A 51 -11.46 -13.97 -7.62
N SER A 52 -11.86 -14.75 -8.62
CA SER A 52 -11.22 -16.01 -9.00
C SER A 52 -10.08 -15.83 -10.00
N ASN A 53 -9.86 -14.61 -10.52
CA ASN A 53 -8.73 -14.40 -11.42
C ASN A 53 -7.41 -14.55 -10.64
N PRO A 54 -6.56 -15.53 -11.00
CA PRO A 54 -5.27 -15.72 -10.35
C PRO A 54 -4.33 -14.53 -10.56
N GLU A 55 -4.55 -13.71 -11.58
CA GLU A 55 -3.73 -12.56 -11.97
C GLU A 55 -4.10 -11.24 -11.26
N GLU A 56 -5.15 -11.24 -10.44
CA GLU A 56 -5.55 -10.06 -9.69
C GLU A 56 -4.65 -9.82 -8.47
N GLY A 57 -4.31 -8.55 -8.26
CA GLY A 57 -3.55 -8.10 -7.09
C GLY A 57 -2.40 -7.17 -7.45
N PHE A 58 -1.59 -6.89 -6.45
CA PHE A 58 -0.45 -5.99 -6.57
C PHE A 58 0.76 -6.68 -7.17
N TYR A 59 1.45 -5.95 -8.04
CA TYR A 59 2.68 -6.33 -8.70
C TYR A 59 3.78 -5.34 -8.39
N ILE A 60 4.97 -5.86 -8.13
CA ILE A 60 6.22 -5.12 -8.00
C ILE A 60 6.97 -5.33 -9.31
N VAL A 61 7.21 -4.26 -10.04
CA VAL A 61 7.84 -4.30 -11.38
C VAL A 61 9.12 -3.47 -11.37
N LYS A 62 10.17 -3.95 -12.02
CA LYS A 62 11.40 -3.18 -12.24
C LYS A 62 11.92 -3.43 -13.65
N GLY A 63 12.07 -2.37 -14.44
CA GLY A 63 12.35 -2.50 -15.87
C GLY A 63 11.30 -3.39 -16.55
N LYS A 64 11.77 -4.43 -17.24
CA LYS A 64 10.92 -5.36 -18.00
C LYS A 64 10.53 -6.63 -17.22
N SER A 65 10.73 -6.64 -15.90
CA SER A 65 10.56 -7.83 -15.07
C SER A 65 9.56 -7.61 -13.94
N ILE A 66 8.74 -8.63 -13.68
CA ILE A 66 7.95 -8.75 -12.45
C ILE A 66 8.88 -9.26 -11.36
N VAL A 67 9.09 -8.44 -10.33
CA VAL A 67 9.90 -8.79 -9.16
C VAL A 67 9.07 -9.65 -8.20
N LYS A 68 7.81 -9.26 -7.96
CA LYS A 68 6.84 -10.00 -7.13
C LYS A 68 5.42 -9.74 -7.61
N GLY A 69 4.52 -10.68 -7.36
CA GLY A 69 3.10 -10.56 -7.72
C GLY A 69 2.54 -11.88 -8.28
N PRO A 70 1.22 -12.05 -8.26
CA PRO A 70 0.21 -11.16 -7.68
C PRO A 70 0.18 -11.22 -6.15
N ILE A 71 0.13 -10.07 -5.49
CA ILE A 71 0.03 -9.94 -4.03
C ILE A 71 -1.40 -9.52 -3.69
N LYS A 72 -2.13 -10.38 -2.97
CA LYS A 72 -3.54 -10.15 -2.61
C LYS A 72 -3.67 -9.61 -1.19
N GLN A 73 -4.71 -8.81 -0.97
CA GLN A 73 -5.13 -8.36 0.35
C GLN A 73 -5.68 -9.53 1.17
N LEU A 74 -5.38 -9.56 2.48
CA LEU A 74 -5.88 -10.60 3.40
C LEU A 74 -7.14 -10.18 4.16
N PHE A 75 -7.27 -8.90 4.50
CA PHE A 75 -8.44 -8.36 5.19
C PHE A 75 -8.57 -6.85 4.93
N ALA A 76 -9.80 -6.34 5.00
CA ALA A 76 -10.13 -4.94 4.70
C ALA A 76 -10.54 -4.12 5.92
N ASN A 77 -11.10 -4.75 6.95
CA ASN A 77 -11.64 -4.02 8.09
C ASN A 77 -11.29 -4.69 9.41
N SER A 78 -11.56 -4.00 10.52
CA SER A 78 -11.27 -4.50 11.85
C SER A 78 -12.09 -5.73 12.23
N SER A 79 -13.31 -5.89 11.69
CA SER A 79 -14.14 -7.09 11.94
C SER A 79 -13.51 -8.34 11.32
N GLU A 80 -13.00 -8.24 10.09
CA GLU A 80 -12.25 -9.31 9.43
C GLU A 80 -10.94 -9.59 10.18
N ALA A 81 -10.20 -8.55 10.56
CA ALA A 81 -8.96 -8.70 11.32
C ALA A 81 -9.17 -9.38 12.70
N ASN A 82 -10.36 -9.27 13.28
CA ASN A 82 -10.71 -9.92 14.54
C ASN A 82 -11.16 -11.39 14.36
N ARG A 83 -11.52 -11.80 13.14
CA ARG A 83 -11.99 -13.16 12.87
C ARG A 83 -10.80 -14.10 12.91
N ASN A 84 -10.73 -14.94 13.95
CA ASN A 84 -9.57 -15.81 14.19
C ASN A 84 -8.27 -14.98 14.26
N GLU A 85 -8.32 -13.92 15.07
CA GLU A 85 -7.37 -12.80 15.12
C GLU A 85 -5.91 -13.26 15.02
N ASN A 86 -5.45 -14.15 15.90
CA ASN A 86 -4.05 -14.57 15.92
C ASN A 86 -3.62 -15.36 14.68
N ASN A 87 -4.46 -16.23 14.12
CA ASN A 87 -4.11 -17.00 12.92
C ASN A 87 -4.02 -16.08 11.69
N LEU A 88 -5.02 -15.21 11.50
CA LEU A 88 -5.02 -14.26 10.39
C LEU A 88 -3.84 -13.29 10.50
N ILE A 89 -3.56 -12.80 11.71
CA ILE A 89 -2.40 -11.94 11.98
C ILE A 89 -1.10 -12.69 11.70
N SER A 90 -0.94 -13.93 12.15
CA SER A 90 0.25 -14.72 11.89
C SER A 90 0.51 -14.88 10.39
N ILE A 91 -0.54 -15.20 9.60
CA ILE A 91 -0.45 -15.26 8.13
C ILE A 91 -0.04 -13.91 7.55
N TYR A 92 -0.65 -12.81 8.02
CA TYR A 92 -0.31 -11.47 7.57
C TYR A 92 1.14 -11.08 7.86
N LEU A 93 1.64 -11.35 9.06
CA LEU A 93 3.05 -11.12 9.42
C LEU A 93 3.98 -11.96 8.53
N SER A 94 3.65 -13.23 8.28
CA SER A 94 4.42 -14.08 7.37
C SER A 94 4.50 -13.50 5.95
N LYS A 95 3.40 -12.91 5.45
CA LYS A 95 3.41 -12.20 4.16
C LYS A 95 4.29 -10.94 4.19
N LEU A 96 4.28 -10.17 5.29
CA LEU A 96 5.16 -9.00 5.46
C LEU A 96 6.64 -9.36 5.59
N GLU A 97 6.95 -10.52 6.17
CA GLU A 97 8.32 -11.03 6.30
C GLU A 97 8.87 -11.51 4.96
N THR A 98 8.02 -12.05 4.09
CA THR A 98 8.43 -12.76 2.88
C THR A 98 7.98 -12.07 1.58
N GLU A 99 6.73 -12.25 1.19
CA GLU A 99 6.17 -11.88 -0.11
C GLU A 99 6.06 -10.36 -0.30
N ARG A 100 5.95 -9.60 0.79
CA ARG A 100 5.70 -8.16 0.74
C ARG A 100 6.89 -7.32 1.18
N CYS A 101 8.04 -7.94 1.42
CA CYS A 101 9.31 -7.27 1.70
C CYS A 101 10.23 -7.29 0.47
N PHE A 102 10.84 -6.15 0.13
CA PHE A 102 11.79 -6.04 -0.97
C PHE A 102 12.78 -4.90 -0.72
N LYS A 103 13.83 -4.80 -1.54
CA LYS A 103 14.82 -3.72 -1.43
C LYS A 103 14.79 -2.80 -2.63
N VAL A 104 14.90 -1.50 -2.38
CA VAL A 104 15.16 -0.48 -3.41
C VAL A 104 16.24 0.45 -2.86
N ASN A 105 17.35 0.63 -3.59
CA ASN A 105 18.56 1.34 -3.14
C ASN A 105 18.95 1.06 -1.68
N ASN A 106 19.09 -0.22 -1.33
CA ASN A 106 19.44 -0.70 0.01
C ASN A 106 18.42 -0.38 1.13
N LYS A 107 17.29 0.25 0.83
CA LYS A 107 16.18 0.45 1.77
C LYS A 107 15.24 -0.75 1.74
N ARG A 108 14.84 -1.21 2.93
CA ARG A 108 13.89 -2.32 3.13
C ARG A 108 12.47 -1.78 3.07
N VAL A 109 11.74 -2.19 2.05
CA VAL A 109 10.40 -1.70 1.75
C VAL A 109 9.38 -2.78 2.03
N ARG A 110 8.29 -2.45 2.72
CA ARG A 110 7.16 -3.35 2.96
C ARG A 110 5.84 -2.80 2.43
N LEU A 111 5.08 -3.66 1.76
CA LEU A 111 3.77 -3.33 1.18
C LEU A 111 2.62 -3.76 2.10
N ILE A 112 1.77 -2.79 2.45
CA ILE A 112 0.49 -2.96 3.16
C ILE A 112 -0.63 -2.62 2.16
N ILE A 113 -1.65 -3.46 2.05
CA ILE A 113 -2.71 -3.27 1.05
C ILE A 113 -3.97 -2.73 1.72
N CYS A 114 -4.44 -1.57 1.26
CA CYS A 114 -5.71 -0.97 1.63
C CYS A 114 -5.93 -0.98 3.16
N GLY A 115 -6.98 -1.65 3.62
CA GLY A 115 -7.39 -1.75 5.01
C GLY A 115 -6.55 -2.65 5.90
N GLU A 116 -5.47 -3.25 5.41
CA GLU A 116 -4.60 -4.11 6.23
C GLU A 116 -3.87 -3.33 7.34
N ASN A 117 -3.80 -2.00 7.26
CA ASN A 117 -3.35 -1.16 8.37
C ASN A 117 -4.23 -1.32 9.63
N ASN A 118 -5.39 -1.97 9.52
CA ASN A 118 -6.17 -2.41 10.68
C ASN A 118 -5.45 -3.47 11.53
N ILE A 119 -4.28 -3.97 11.14
CA ILE A 119 -3.34 -4.65 12.05
C ILE A 119 -2.96 -3.78 13.26
N LEU A 120 -3.18 -2.47 13.16
CA LEU A 120 -3.09 -1.52 14.26
C LEU A 120 -4.49 -1.15 14.79
N LYS A 121 -4.58 -0.97 16.10
CA LYS A 121 -5.76 -0.46 16.81
C LYS A 121 -5.47 0.97 17.30
N ASN A 122 -6.52 1.79 17.40
CA ASN A 122 -6.46 3.10 18.04
C ASN A 122 -7.23 3.03 19.36
N ARG A 123 -6.59 3.41 20.47
CA ARG A 123 -7.24 3.56 21.76
C ARG A 123 -7.84 4.97 21.84
N GLN A 124 -9.14 5.08 21.56
CA GLN A 124 -9.80 6.38 21.38
C GLN A 124 -9.74 7.27 22.63
N LYS A 125 -9.93 6.67 23.81
CA LYS A 125 -9.86 7.36 25.11
C LYS A 125 -8.47 7.94 25.43
N GLU A 126 -7.43 7.52 24.71
CA GLU A 126 -6.05 7.98 24.89
C GLU A 126 -5.58 8.73 23.63
N ASN A 127 -6.34 9.74 23.20
CA ASN A 127 -6.01 10.56 22.01
C ASN A 127 -5.69 9.72 20.76
N ASN A 128 -6.46 8.64 20.55
CA ASN A 128 -6.25 7.67 19.46
C ASN A 128 -4.85 7.01 19.44
N LYS A 129 -4.20 6.81 20.60
CA LYS A 129 -2.92 6.10 20.73
C LYS A 129 -2.95 4.78 19.95
N VAL A 130 -1.92 4.59 19.13
CA VAL A 130 -1.81 3.43 18.24
C VAL A 130 -1.07 2.29 18.93
N TYR A 131 -1.55 1.07 18.75
CA TYR A 131 -0.90 -0.15 19.25
C TYR A 131 -1.16 -1.32 18.31
N PHE A 132 -0.29 -2.33 18.38
CA PHE A 132 -0.46 -3.57 17.63
C PHE A 132 -1.71 -4.34 18.08
N ARG A 133 -2.43 -4.93 17.12
CA ARG A 133 -3.77 -5.50 17.35
C ARG A 133 -3.79 -6.70 18.29
N SER A 134 -2.85 -7.63 18.13
CA SER A 134 -2.81 -8.88 18.90
C SER A 134 -2.14 -8.66 20.26
N ASP A 135 -2.64 -9.37 21.27
CA ASP A 135 -2.00 -9.43 22.59
C ASP A 135 -0.98 -10.56 22.75
N ASP A 136 -0.90 -11.46 21.77
CA ASP A 136 0.04 -12.57 21.72
C ASP A 136 1.50 -12.07 21.71
N LYS A 137 2.33 -12.65 22.58
CA LYS A 137 3.72 -12.21 22.76
C LYS A 137 4.59 -12.52 21.54
N GLU A 138 4.41 -13.67 20.90
CA GLU A 138 5.20 -14.06 19.74
C GLU A 138 4.87 -13.16 18.55
N LEU A 139 3.58 -12.90 18.32
CA LEU A 139 3.13 -12.00 17.25
C LEU A 139 3.61 -10.56 17.47
N LYS A 140 3.66 -10.09 18.73
CA LYS A 140 4.25 -8.79 19.09
C LYS A 140 5.73 -8.72 18.71
N ILE A 141 6.53 -9.71 19.11
CA ILE A 141 7.96 -9.78 18.80
C ILE A 141 8.18 -9.78 17.28
N ARG A 142 7.41 -10.58 16.54
CA ARG A 142 7.49 -10.62 15.07
C ARG A 142 7.15 -9.27 14.45
N PHE A 143 6.11 -8.60 14.94
CA PHE A 143 5.72 -7.28 14.45
C PHE A 143 6.77 -6.21 14.77
N GLU A 144 7.36 -6.22 15.97
CA GLU A 144 8.47 -5.34 16.36
C GLU A 144 9.69 -5.56 15.45
N SER A 145 10.07 -6.82 15.22
CA SER A 145 11.13 -7.17 14.27
C SER A 145 10.84 -6.67 12.85
N ILE A 146 9.58 -6.73 12.39
CA ILE A 146 9.17 -6.12 11.12
C ILE A 146 9.41 -4.61 11.13
N LEU A 147 9.03 -3.89 12.21
CA LEU A 147 9.25 -2.45 12.31
C LEU A 147 10.73 -2.09 12.29
N GLU A 148 11.57 -2.76 13.08
CA GLU A 148 13.03 -2.57 13.13
C GLU A 148 13.70 -2.89 11.78
N ASN A 149 13.13 -3.84 11.05
CA ASN A 149 13.65 -4.27 9.76
C ASN A 149 13.00 -3.57 8.56
N THR A 150 12.24 -2.49 8.76
CA THR A 150 11.61 -1.71 7.68
C THR A 150 12.17 -0.31 7.66
N ASP A 151 12.54 0.18 6.47
CA ASP A 151 12.83 1.60 6.25
C ASP A 151 11.57 2.33 5.75
N ILE A 152 10.78 1.67 4.88
CA ILE A 152 9.64 2.29 4.20
C ILE A 152 8.43 1.35 4.22
N PHE A 153 7.30 1.83 4.72
CA PHE A 153 5.99 1.22 4.51
C PHE A 153 5.27 1.89 3.34
N LEU A 154 4.72 1.09 2.43
CA LEU A 154 3.83 1.54 1.36
C LEU A 154 2.42 1.07 1.66
N ASN A 155 1.43 1.94 1.53
CA ASN A 155 0.03 1.60 1.70
C ASN A 155 -0.81 2.14 0.54
N SER A 156 -1.13 1.29 -0.44
CA SER A 156 -2.01 1.67 -1.56
C SER A 156 -3.42 1.16 -1.32
N ALA A 157 -4.43 1.98 -1.63
CA ALA A 157 -5.84 1.64 -1.46
C ALA A 157 -6.66 1.96 -2.73
N HIS A 158 -7.74 1.21 -2.95
CA HIS A 158 -8.63 1.36 -4.11
C HIS A 158 -9.49 2.63 -4.03
N THR A 159 -9.97 2.95 -2.84
CA THR A 159 -10.92 4.03 -2.59
C THR A 159 -10.58 4.76 -1.29
N PRO A 160 -11.05 6.02 -1.13
CA PRO A 160 -10.82 6.78 0.08
C PRO A 160 -11.31 6.01 1.30
N MET A 161 -10.43 5.85 2.28
CA MET A 161 -10.76 5.15 3.51
C MET A 161 -11.38 6.12 4.52
N GLY A 162 -12.47 5.69 5.17
CA GLY A 162 -13.09 6.48 6.24
C GLY A 162 -12.18 6.63 7.47
N ASN A 163 -12.54 7.58 8.35
CA ASN A 163 -11.81 7.87 9.60
C ASN A 163 -10.34 8.29 9.39
N LEU A 164 -10.09 9.22 8.46
CA LEU A 164 -8.75 9.69 8.10
C LEU A 164 -7.89 10.08 9.32
N GLY A 165 -8.46 10.72 10.35
CA GLY A 165 -7.74 11.06 11.58
C GLY A 165 -7.12 9.85 12.30
N LYS A 166 -7.81 8.69 12.31
CA LYS A 166 -7.26 7.44 12.90
C LYS A 166 -6.19 6.83 12.01
N LEU A 167 -6.37 6.91 10.69
CA LEU A 167 -5.41 6.41 9.71
C LEU A 167 -4.11 7.21 9.74
N LYS A 168 -4.18 8.54 9.77
CA LYS A 168 -3.01 9.41 9.93
C LYS A 168 -2.19 9.06 11.17
N LYS A 169 -2.84 8.75 12.31
CA LYS A 169 -2.13 8.27 13.51
C LYS A 169 -1.43 6.93 13.29
N ARG A 170 -2.01 6.01 12.51
CA ARG A 170 -1.39 4.71 12.18
C ARG A 170 -0.21 4.88 11.23
N TRP A 171 -0.34 5.72 10.20
CA TRP A 171 0.77 6.02 9.28
C TRP A 171 1.92 6.72 10.01
N ALA A 172 1.60 7.67 10.89
CA ALA A 172 2.57 8.26 11.80
C ALA A 172 3.29 7.19 12.65
N TYR A 173 2.55 6.28 13.29
CA TYR A 173 3.13 5.18 14.06
C TYR A 173 4.09 4.30 13.23
N LEU A 174 3.70 3.90 12.02
CA LEU A 174 4.54 3.10 11.11
C LEU A 174 5.80 3.85 10.66
N SER A 175 5.72 5.17 10.52
CA SER A 175 6.84 6.02 10.09
C SER A 175 7.82 6.42 11.20
N LYS A 176 7.61 6.05 12.47
CA LYS A 176 8.53 6.42 13.56
C LYS A 176 9.94 5.85 13.37
N ASP A 177 10.89 6.32 14.17
CA ASP A 177 12.26 5.80 14.25
C ASP A 177 12.98 5.88 12.90
N SER A 178 12.95 7.07 12.29
CA SER A 178 13.56 7.36 10.98
C SER A 178 12.98 6.56 9.78
N ARG A 179 11.77 6.01 9.93
CA ARG A 179 11.05 5.33 8.84
C ARG A 179 10.22 6.31 8.00
N ALA A 180 9.75 5.84 6.85
CA ALA A 180 8.74 6.52 6.06
C ALA A 180 7.49 5.64 5.91
N CYS A 181 6.32 6.27 5.81
CA CYS A 181 5.07 5.62 5.42
C CYS A 181 4.40 6.45 4.32
N LEU A 182 4.18 5.84 3.16
CA LEU A 182 3.50 6.48 2.04
C LEU A 182 2.14 5.84 1.83
N PHE A 183 1.13 6.68 1.65
CA PHE A 183 -0.21 6.24 1.31
C PHE A 183 -0.69 6.89 0.02
N THR A 184 -1.39 6.11 -0.81
CA THR A 184 -2.09 6.64 -1.98
C THR A 184 -3.42 5.92 -2.18
N THR A 185 -4.43 6.67 -2.62
CA THR A 185 -5.73 6.12 -2.99
C THR A 185 -6.40 6.93 -4.08
N ASN A 186 -7.25 6.30 -4.88
CA ASN A 186 -8.05 7.03 -5.86
C ASN A 186 -9.05 7.93 -5.13
N GLU A 187 -9.35 9.09 -5.71
CA GLU A 187 -10.55 9.84 -5.36
C GLU A 187 -11.76 9.19 -6.04
N CYS A 188 -12.93 9.24 -5.42
CA CYS A 188 -14.15 8.75 -6.05
C CYS A 188 -15.39 9.50 -5.56
N ASN A 189 -16.46 9.44 -6.35
CA ASN A 189 -17.69 10.15 -6.04
C ASN A 189 -18.36 9.55 -4.79
N GLU A 190 -18.63 10.38 -3.78
CA GLU A 190 -19.24 9.96 -2.51
C GLU A 190 -20.60 9.25 -2.70
N LYS A 191 -21.35 9.59 -3.75
CA LYS A 191 -22.64 8.95 -4.05
C LYS A 191 -22.49 7.48 -4.49
N THR A 192 -21.37 7.12 -5.12
CA THR A 192 -21.07 5.74 -5.56
C THR A 192 -20.18 4.98 -4.56
N GLN A 193 -19.64 5.63 -3.53
CA GLN A 193 -19.04 4.91 -2.38
C GLN A 193 -20.09 4.20 -1.51
N LYS A 194 -21.32 4.71 -1.47
CA LYS A 194 -22.42 4.15 -0.66
C LYS A 194 -23.11 2.94 -1.31
N SER A 195 -22.89 2.69 -2.60
CA SER A 195 -23.34 1.44 -3.22
C SER A 195 -22.49 0.28 -2.71
N ASP A 196 -23.13 -0.86 -2.42
CA ASP A 196 -22.45 -2.09 -2.03
C ASP A 196 -21.27 -2.34 -2.99
N PRO A 197 -20.01 -2.35 -2.52
CA PRO A 197 -18.85 -2.59 -3.37
C PRO A 197 -18.80 -4.03 -3.91
N LYS A 198 -19.83 -4.85 -3.65
CA LYS A 198 -20.13 -6.12 -4.35
C LYS A 198 -21.10 -5.97 -5.54
N LYS A 199 -21.76 -4.81 -5.72
CA LYS A 199 -22.75 -4.54 -6.78
C LYS A 199 -22.27 -3.60 -7.89
N SER A 200 -21.39 -2.63 -7.61
CA SER A 200 -20.73 -1.81 -8.64
C SER A 200 -19.39 -1.22 -8.16
N ARG A 201 -18.44 -1.05 -9.10
CA ARG A 201 -17.24 -0.23 -8.85
C ARG A 201 -17.65 1.24 -8.69
N PRO A 202 -17.08 1.97 -7.71
CA PRO A 202 -17.32 3.40 -7.61
C PRO A 202 -16.74 4.12 -8.83
N ASN A 203 -17.43 5.17 -9.27
CA ASN A 203 -16.89 6.09 -10.27
C ASN A 203 -15.68 6.81 -9.67
N LEU A 204 -14.49 6.37 -10.08
CA LEU A 204 -13.23 6.98 -9.69
C LEU A 204 -13.05 8.30 -10.45
N TYR A 205 -12.57 9.31 -9.74
CA TYR A 205 -12.07 10.52 -10.37
C TYR A 205 -10.67 10.26 -10.94
N LYS A 206 -10.27 11.08 -11.92
CA LYS A 206 -8.89 11.15 -12.42
C LYS A 206 -8.06 12.03 -11.47
N SER A 207 -8.00 11.60 -10.21
CA SER A 207 -7.25 12.23 -9.11
C SER A 207 -7.01 11.21 -8.00
N SER A 208 -5.99 11.45 -7.18
CA SER A 208 -5.66 10.60 -6.04
C SER A 208 -5.29 11.42 -4.80
N LEU A 209 -5.67 10.91 -3.63
CA LEU A 209 -5.21 11.44 -2.35
C LEU A 209 -3.91 10.74 -1.97
N GLN A 210 -2.93 11.53 -1.56
CA GLN A 210 -1.58 11.06 -1.29
C GLN A 210 -1.11 11.64 0.05
N TYR A 211 -0.52 10.81 0.90
CA TYR A 211 0.02 11.22 2.18
C TYR A 211 1.41 10.62 2.39
N ILE A 212 2.31 11.42 2.96
CA ILE A 212 3.66 11.00 3.31
C ILE A 212 3.88 11.29 4.79
N PHE A 213 4.34 10.30 5.52
CA PHE A 213 4.76 10.42 6.91
C PHE A 213 6.23 10.04 7.02
N ILE A 214 7.03 10.87 7.70
CA ILE A 214 8.45 10.63 7.97
C ILE A 214 8.68 10.92 9.44
N ASP A 215 9.28 9.95 10.14
CA ASP A 215 9.60 10.04 11.56
C ASP A 215 8.41 10.48 12.44
N GLY A 216 7.23 9.93 12.15
CA GLY A 216 6.00 10.23 12.87
C GLY A 216 5.28 11.53 12.48
N GLY A 217 5.88 12.37 11.63
CA GLY A 217 5.30 13.61 11.15
C GLY A 217 4.76 13.51 9.73
N GLU A 218 3.59 14.09 9.47
CA GLU A 218 3.09 14.29 8.10
C GLU A 218 3.96 15.32 7.38
N LYS A 219 4.22 15.10 6.09
CA LYS A 219 5.00 16.00 5.24
C LYS A 219 4.12 16.51 4.10
N GLU A 220 4.21 17.81 3.83
CA GLU A 220 3.57 18.45 2.68
C GLU A 220 4.48 18.34 1.46
N GLY A 221 3.90 18.03 0.29
CA GLY A 221 4.63 17.91 -0.97
C GLY A 221 5.25 16.52 -1.22
N LEU A 222 5.27 16.13 -2.49
CA LEU A 222 5.65 14.79 -2.95
C LEU A 222 7.15 14.61 -3.23
N GLU A 223 7.95 15.68 -3.19
CA GLU A 223 9.29 15.67 -3.78
C GLU A 223 10.47 15.46 -2.83
N GLU A 224 10.27 15.36 -1.51
CA GLU A 224 11.41 15.34 -0.59
C GLU A 224 11.37 14.19 0.42
N VAL A 225 11.88 13.04 -0.01
CA VAL A 225 12.62 12.15 0.90
C VAL A 225 14.12 12.37 0.63
N ARG A 226 14.68 13.47 1.12
CA ARG A 226 16.14 13.74 1.18
C ARG A 226 16.76 12.76 2.20
N ASP A 227 17.92 12.12 2.04
CA ASP A 227 19.17 12.50 1.35
C ASP A 227 19.75 11.40 0.41
N LYS A 228 19.07 10.26 0.19
CA LYS A 228 19.64 9.13 -0.60
C LYS A 228 18.65 8.32 -1.46
N PHE A 229 17.33 8.62 -1.43
CA PHE A 229 16.31 7.78 -2.08
C PHE A 229 15.07 8.59 -2.51
N LYS A 230 14.70 8.53 -3.78
CA LYS A 230 13.58 9.29 -4.36
C LYS A 230 12.34 8.42 -4.52
N ILE A 231 11.23 8.84 -3.92
CA ILE A 231 9.93 8.14 -3.99
C ILE A 231 8.86 9.10 -4.48
N THR A 232 7.94 8.63 -5.31
CA THR A 232 6.70 9.37 -5.61
C THR A 232 5.49 8.47 -5.58
N THR A 233 4.33 9.07 -5.40
CA THR A 233 3.03 8.49 -5.74
C THR A 233 2.56 9.05 -7.08
N ILE A 234 1.88 8.23 -7.88
CA ILE A 234 1.41 8.64 -9.21
C ILE A 234 -0.02 8.18 -9.44
N GLU A 235 -0.77 9.04 -10.11
CA GLU A 235 -2.08 8.77 -10.68
C GLU A 235 -1.94 8.42 -12.18
N ILE A 236 -2.74 7.48 -12.67
CA ILE A 236 -2.86 7.23 -14.11
C ILE A 236 -4.31 7.39 -14.52
N LYS A 237 -4.49 8.19 -15.57
CA LYS A 237 -5.75 8.51 -16.24
C LYS A 237 -6.35 7.36 -17.03
#